data_AF-A0A9P6WRA4-F1
#
_entry.id   AF-A0A9P6WRA4-F1
#
_cell.length_a   1.000
_cell.length_b   1.000
_cell.length_c   1.000
_cell.angle_alpha   90.00
_cell.angle_beta   90.00
_cell.angle_gamma   90.00
#
_symmetry.space_group_name_H-M   'P 1'
#
loop_
_entity.id
_entity.type
_entity.pdbx_description
1 polymer ?
#
loop_
_entity_poly.entity_id
_entity_poly.type
_entity_poly.pdbx_seq_one_letter_code
_entity_poly.pdbx_strand_id
1 'polypeptide(L)' 'MQFGDQLGDFVEVTANTNDGRDALLQQYHDWFGERWWMLPNPTYGGFEPAQFNNDYSQSRQARHAAKRAALGYAP' A
#
# COMPACT_ATOMS: atom_id res chain seq x y z
N MET A 1 -10.06 -3.04 18.70
CA MET A 1 -9.22 -4.09 18.11
C MET A 1 -9.71 -4.33 16.70
N GLN A 2 -8.83 -4.17 15.71
CA GLN A 2 -9.14 -4.28 14.27
C GLN A 2 -8.19 -5.29 13.62
N PHE A 3 -8.70 -6.07 12.68
CA PHE A 3 -7.92 -7.05 11.90
C PHE A 3 -8.14 -6.77 10.43
N GLY A 4 -7.06 -6.87 9.65
CA GLY A 4 -7.07 -6.52 8.24
C GLY A 4 -5.77 -6.94 7.57
N ASP A 5 -5.73 -6.93 6.26
CA ASP A 5 -4.59 -7.30 5.44
C ASP A 5 -4.04 -6.12 4.61
N GLN A 6 -4.68 -4.95 4.74
CA GLN A 6 -4.22 -3.71 4.13
C GLN A 6 -4.45 -2.50 5.05
N LEU A 7 -3.67 -1.45 4.82
CA LEU A 7 -3.74 -0.21 5.62
C LEU A 7 -5.15 0.43 5.63
N GLY A 8 -5.90 0.29 4.53
CA GLY A 8 -7.26 0.80 4.39
C GLY A 8 -8.29 0.18 5.33
N ASP A 9 -7.98 -0.98 5.92
CA ASP A 9 -8.87 -1.63 6.92
C ASP A 9 -8.79 -0.94 8.28
N PHE A 10 -7.79 -0.07 8.48
CA PHE A 10 -7.46 0.52 9.76
C PHE A 10 -7.58 2.04 9.77
N VAL A 11 -7.27 2.68 8.65
CA VAL A 11 -7.24 4.13 8.48
C VAL A 11 -7.57 4.50 7.03
N GLU A 12 -8.17 5.67 6.84
CA GLU A 12 -8.44 6.21 5.52
C GLU A 12 -7.13 6.56 4.79
N VAL A 13 -6.94 5.98 3.60
CA VAL A 13 -5.82 6.28 2.70
C VAL A 13 -6.29 7.31 1.66
N THR A 14 -6.06 8.59 1.95
CA THR A 14 -6.52 9.70 1.10
C THR A 14 -5.73 9.84 -0.20
N ALA A 15 -4.42 9.63 -0.14
CA ALA A 15 -3.53 9.55 -1.31
C ALA A 15 -2.87 8.17 -1.33
N ASN A 16 -3.12 7.38 -2.37
CA ASN A 16 -2.56 6.04 -2.48
C ASN A 16 -1.21 6.08 -3.20
N THR A 17 -0.24 6.80 -2.65
CA THR A 17 1.16 6.81 -3.10
C THR A 17 2.03 6.12 -2.06
N ASN A 18 3.25 5.71 -2.43
CA ASN A 18 4.19 5.14 -1.44
C ASN A 18 4.44 6.14 -0.30
N ASP A 19 4.75 7.41 -0.61
CA ASP A 19 4.95 8.46 0.40
C ASP A 19 3.74 8.65 1.33
N GLY A 20 2.53 8.66 0.78
CA GLY A 20 1.30 8.81 1.58
C GLY A 20 1.07 7.63 2.51
N ARG A 21 1.37 6.41 2.06
CA ARG A 21 1.28 5.20 2.86
C ARG A 21 2.37 5.15 3.92
N ASP A 22 3.59 5.54 3.58
CA ASP A 22 4.73 5.60 4.51
C ASP A 22 4.48 6.60 5.63
N ALA A 23 3.89 7.76 5.31
CA ALA A 23 3.49 8.75 6.32
C ALA A 23 2.46 8.19 7.31
N LEU A 24 1.45 7.45 6.83
CA LEU A 24 0.47 6.77 7.68
C LEU A 24 1.12 5.67 8.54
N LEU A 25 1.99 4.85 7.94
CA LEU A 25 2.74 3.82 8.67
C LEU A 25 3.59 4.41 9.79
N GLN A 26 4.26 5.54 9.53
CA GLN A 26 5.05 6.26 10.53
C GLN A 26 4.16 6.85 11.63
N GLN A 27 3.04 7.48 11.26
CA GLN A 27 2.11 8.10 12.21
C GLN A 27 1.49 7.08 13.18
N TYR A 28 1.17 5.88 12.69
CA TYR A 28 0.45 4.85 13.44
C TYR A 28 1.32 3.64 13.81
N HIS A 29 2.65 3.78 13.75
CA HIS A 29 3.61 2.69 13.99
C HIS A 29 3.29 1.88 15.26
N ASP A 30 3.04 2.56 16.37
CA ASP A 30 2.84 1.92 17.68
C ASP A 30 1.47 1.23 17.82
N TRP A 31 0.59 1.34 16.83
CA TRP A 31 -0.75 0.73 16.90
C TRP A 31 -0.75 -0.71 16.37
N PHE A 32 0.24 -1.09 15.56
CA PHE A 32 0.40 -2.45 15.08
C PHE A 32 0.76 -3.39 16.24
N GLY A 33 0.01 -4.49 16.40
CA GLY A 33 0.17 -5.44 17.49
C GLY A 33 -0.55 -5.08 18.79
N GLU A 34 -0.97 -3.81 18.96
CA GLU A 34 -1.71 -3.34 20.13
C GLU A 34 -3.19 -3.04 19.85
N ARG A 35 -3.48 -2.47 18.68
CA ARG A 35 -4.82 -2.03 18.26
C ARG A 35 -5.19 -2.59 16.89
N TRP A 36 -4.20 -2.76 16.02
CA TRP A 36 -4.30 -3.25 14.66
C TRP A 36 -3.48 -4.53 14.49
N TRP A 37 -4.11 -5.59 13.96
CA TRP A 37 -3.46 -6.85 13.68
C TRP A 37 -3.46 -7.09 12.16
N MET A 38 -2.32 -6.80 11.53
CA MET A 38 -2.10 -6.95 10.10
C MET A 38 -1.85 -8.41 9.74
N LEU A 39 -2.63 -8.93 8.79
CA LEU A 39 -2.40 -10.23 8.16
C LEU A 39 -1.58 -10.05 6.88
N PRO A 40 -0.66 -10.97 6.56
CA PRO A 40 0.12 -10.87 5.33
C PRO A 40 -0.75 -11.19 4.09
N ASN A 41 -0.86 -10.26 3.15
CA ASN A 41 -1.41 -10.49 1.81
C ASN A 41 -0.46 -9.96 0.73
N PRO A 42 0.39 -10.82 0.14
CA PRO A 42 1.29 -10.42 -0.95
C PRO A 42 0.63 -10.51 -2.34
N THR A 43 -0.64 -10.94 -2.45
CA THR A 43 -1.27 -11.27 -3.74
C THR A 43 -2.01 -10.10 -4.35
N TYR A 44 -2.70 -9.30 -3.54
CA TYR A 44 -3.48 -8.14 -3.98
C TYR A 44 -3.70 -7.18 -2.80
N GLY A 45 -4.16 -5.96 -3.08
CA GLY A 45 -4.55 -5.00 -2.05
C GLY A 45 -4.18 -3.59 -2.45
N GLY A 46 -4.56 -2.58 -1.66
CA GLY A 46 -4.30 -1.17 -1.97
C GLY A 46 -2.81 -0.82 -2.21
N PHE A 47 -1.87 -1.64 -1.76
CA PHE A 47 -0.43 -1.46 -2.03
C PHE A 47 -0.06 -1.68 -3.50
N GLU A 48 -0.78 -2.54 -4.24
CA GLU A 48 -0.51 -2.80 -5.66
C GLU A 48 -0.77 -1.56 -6.52
N PRO A 49 -1.96 -0.93 -6.48
CA PRO A 49 -2.22 0.27 -7.25
C PRO A 49 -1.54 1.53 -6.69
N ALA A 50 -0.86 1.44 -5.55
CA ALA A 50 -0.06 2.54 -5.03
C ALA A 50 1.08 2.94 -5.98
N GLN A 51 1.52 2.01 -6.84
CA GLN A 51 2.56 2.27 -7.85
C GLN A 51 2.08 3.19 -8.99
N PHE A 52 0.78 3.44 -9.09
CA PHE A 52 0.19 4.35 -10.07
C PHE A 52 -0.95 5.18 -9.47
N ASN A 53 -0.95 5.39 -8.15
CA ASN A 53 -1.92 6.21 -7.41
C ASN A 53 -3.39 5.93 -7.73
N ASN A 54 -3.78 4.66 -7.84
CA ASN A 54 -5.13 4.24 -8.23
C ASN A 54 -5.62 4.77 -9.58
N ASP A 55 -4.73 5.25 -10.45
CA ASP A 55 -5.11 5.71 -11.78
C ASP A 55 -5.38 4.52 -12.73
N TYR A 56 -6.58 3.97 -12.60
CA TYR A 56 -7.06 2.87 -13.43
C TYR A 56 -7.41 3.29 -14.86
N SER A 57 -7.38 4.58 -15.18
CA SER A 57 -7.53 5.07 -16.56
C SER A 57 -6.31 4.70 -17.42
N GLN A 58 -5.16 4.45 -16.78
CA GLN A 58 -3.95 4.01 -17.46
C GLN A 58 -4.10 2.61 -18.09
N SER A 59 -3.43 2.43 -19.23
CA SER A 59 -3.34 1.13 -19.89
C SER A 59 -2.75 0.08 -18.95
N ARG A 60 -3.10 -1.19 -19.17
CA ARG A 60 -2.51 -2.31 -18.43
C ARG A 60 -0.99 -2.33 -18.52
N GLN A 61 -0.44 -1.94 -19.67
CA GLN A 61 1.01 -1.88 -19.89
C GLN A 61 1.68 -0.79 -19.05
N ALA A 62 1.09 0.41 -18.98
CA ALA A 62 1.62 1.50 -18.15
C ALA A 62 1.62 1.12 -16.66
N ARG A 63 0.51 0.58 -16.15
CA ARG A 63 0.42 0.09 -14.76
C ARG A 63 1.44 -1.02 -14.46
N HIS A 64 1.62 -1.94 -15.40
CA HIS A 64 2.63 -3.00 -15.26
C HIS A 64 4.06 -2.44 -15.27
N ALA A 65 4.36 -1.47 -16.13
CA ALA A 65 5.66 -0.81 -16.17
C ALA A 65 5.97 -0.07 -14.86
N ALA A 66 4.99 0.66 -14.31
CA ALA A 66 5.13 1.34 -13.02
C ALA A 66 5.48 0.36 -11.89
N LYS A 67 4.79 -0.78 -11.81
CA LYS A 67 5.10 -1.84 -10.84
C LYS A 67 6.51 -2.40 -10.99
N ARG A 68 7.02 -2.56 -12.22
CA ARG A 68 8.41 -3.01 -12.45
C ARG A 68 9.43 -1.95 -12.11
N ALA A 69 9.15 -0.67 -12.38
CA ALA A 69 10.02 0.43 -12.04
C ALA A 69 10.19 0.61 -10.52
N ALA A 70 9.17 0.24 -9.75
CA ALA A 70 9.20 0.25 -8.29
C ALA A 70 10.05 -0.86 -7.65
N LEU A 71 10.57 -1.81 -8.43
CA LEU A 71 11.42 -2.89 -7.90
C LEU A 71 12.81 -2.34 -7.55
N GLY A 72 13.11 -2.23 -6.25
CA GLY A 72 14.45 -1.98 -5.74
C GLY A 72 15.25 -3.29 -5.64
N TYR A 73 15.78 -3.78 -6.76
CA TYR A 73 16.72 -4.91 -6.75
C TYR A 73 18.15 -4.41 -6.59
N ALA A 74 18.96 -5.12 -5.79
CA ALA A 74 20.40 -4.92 -5.78
C ALA A 74 20.98 -5.29 -7.17
N PRO A 75 22.01 -4.58 -7.66
CA PRO A 75 22.67 -4.91 -8.92
C PRO A 75 23.26 -6.33 -8.91
#